data_AF-A0A9N8R6E3-F1
#
_entry.id   AF-A0A9N8R6E3-F1
#
_cell.length_a   1.000
_cell.length_b   1.000
_cell.length_c   1.000
_cell.angle_alpha   90.00
_cell.angle_beta   90.00
_cell.angle_gamma   90.00
#
_symmetry.space_group_name_H-M   'P 1'
#
loop_
_entity.id
_entity.type
_entity.pdbx_description
1 polymer ?
#
loop_
_entity_poly.entity_id
_entity_poly.type
_entity_poly.pdbx_seq_one_letter_code
_entity_poly.pdbx_strand_id
1 'polypeptide(L)'
;MKKSMLYIGNLLLTVVGAFFLVRLFLTLPFNMPDAVDWFLRVILDICGRDDMANPDDMEVFSVLLYFVIALIIVGFAVFGLNVVLSQRLAKWRGHR
;
A
#
# COMPACT_ATOMS: atom_id res chain seq x y z
N MET A 1 -22.69 8.10 12.68
CA MET A 1 -22.04 9.14 11.84
C MET A 1 -20.58 9.41 12.22
N LYS A 2 -20.22 9.61 13.50
CA LYS A 2 -18.81 9.91 13.87
C LYS A 2 -17.80 8.78 13.54
N LYS A 3 -18.21 7.52 13.72
CA LYS A 3 -17.34 6.35 13.43
C LYS A 3 -17.13 6.11 11.93
N SER A 4 -18.17 6.26 11.12
CA SER A 4 -18.07 6.12 9.65
C SER A 4 -17.15 7.18 9.06
N MET A 5 -17.19 8.41 9.56
CA MET A 5 -16.30 9.49 9.12
C MET A 5 -14.83 9.22 9.47
N LEU A 6 -14.55 8.60 10.63
CA LEU A 6 -13.21 8.15 10.99
C LEU A 6 -12.68 7.07 10.05
N TYR A 7 -13.50 6.07 9.70
CA TYR A 7 -13.09 5.02 8.77
C TYR A 7 -12.82 5.58 7.37
N ILE A 8 -13.66 6.48 6.87
CA ILE A 8 -13.45 7.15 5.59
C ILE A 8 -12.16 7.98 5.63
N GLY A 9 -11.91 8.71 6.72
CA GLY A 9 -10.68 9.47 6.91
C GLY A 9 -9.43 8.57 6.90
N ASN A 10 -9.46 7.44 7.59
CA ASN A 10 -8.36 6.48 7.60
C ASN A 10 -8.13 5.84 6.23
N LEU A 11 -9.21 5.54 5.50
CA LEU A 11 -9.12 5.01 4.15
C LEU A 11 -8.46 6.02 3.21
N LEU A 12 -8.93 7.26 3.22
CA LEU A 12 -8.35 8.35 2.42
C LEU A 12 -6.88 8.59 2.77
N LEU A 13 -6.55 8.62 4.06
CA LEU A 13 -5.18 8.78 4.52
C LEU A 13 -4.29 7.64 4.04
N THR A 14 -4.81 6.41 4.02
CA THR A 14 -4.09 5.24 3.53
C THR A 14 -3.81 5.32 2.04
N VAL A 15 -4.83 5.66 1.25
CA VAL A 15 -4.70 5.79 -0.21
C VAL A 15 -3.75 6.92 -0.58
N VAL A 16 -3.91 8.10 0.03
CA VAL A 16 -3.03 9.26 -0.22
C VAL A 16 -1.60 8.97 0.24
N GLY A 17 -1.42 8.34 1.40
CA GLY A 17 -0.10 7.94 1.90
C GLY A 17 0.58 6.93 0.98
N ALA A 18 -0.16 5.93 0.49
CA ALA A 18 0.38 4.94 -0.44
C ALA A 18 0.77 5.58 -1.78
N PHE A 19 -0.05 6.49 -2.29
CA PHE A 19 0.25 7.23 -3.52
C PHE A 19 1.54 8.05 -3.38
N PHE A 20 1.73 8.73 -2.25
CA PHE A 20 2.95 9.48 -1.98
C PHE A 20 4.18 8.56 -1.89
N LEU A 21 4.05 7.41 -1.21
CA LEU A 21 5.13 6.43 -1.06
C LEU A 21 5.57 5.85 -2.40
N VAL A 22 4.64 5.44 -3.26
CA VAL A 22 4.97 4.95 -4.60
C VAL A 22 5.60 6.05 -5.43
N ARG A 23 5.05 7.28 -5.41
CA ARG A 23 5.63 8.39 -6.16
C ARG A 23 7.06 8.67 -5.72
N LEU A 24 7.34 8.63 -4.42
CA LEU A 24 8.71 8.73 -3.92
C LEU A 24 9.57 7.60 -4.48
N PHE A 25 9.11 6.35 -4.41
CA PHE A 25 9.84 5.20 -4.93
C PHE A 25 10.16 5.32 -6.43
N LEU A 26 9.21 5.76 -7.25
CA LEU A 26 9.38 5.96 -8.69
C LEU A 26 10.36 7.08 -9.05
N THR A 27 10.64 8.01 -8.13
CA THR A 27 11.67 9.04 -8.37
C THR A 27 13.09 8.55 -8.11
N LEU A 28 13.25 7.38 -7.49
CA LEU A 28 14.57 6.80 -7.31
C LEU A 28 15.04 6.17 -8.63
N PRO A 29 16.31 6.33 -9.03
CA PRO A 29 16.84 5.82 -10.27
C PRO A 29 17.16 4.31 -10.16
N PHE A 30 16.18 3.51 -9.76
CA PHE A 30 16.28 2.06 -9.67
C PHE A 30 15.56 1.41 -10.84
N ASN A 31 16.26 0.53 -11.55
CA ASN A 31 15.62 -0.39 -12.49
C ASN A 31 14.76 -1.40 -11.71
N MET A 32 13.74 -1.93 -12.39
CA MET A 32 12.90 -2.99 -11.82
C MET A 32 13.79 -4.17 -11.35
N PRO A 33 13.71 -4.61 -10.09
CA PRO A 33 14.49 -5.73 -9.61
C PRO A 33 14.09 -7.04 -10.31
N ASP A 34 15.06 -7.88 -10.65
CA ASP A 34 14.83 -9.17 -11.34
C ASP A 34 13.85 -10.09 -10.59
N ALA A 35 13.86 -10.03 -9.25
CA ALA A 35 12.93 -10.79 -8.42
C ALA A 35 11.47 -10.36 -8.63
N VAL A 36 11.22 -9.07 -8.86
CA VAL A 36 9.88 -8.53 -9.14
C VAL A 36 9.44 -8.93 -10.55
N ASP A 37 10.34 -8.87 -11.53
CA ASP A 37 10.10 -9.35 -12.90
C ASP A 37 9.65 -10.80 -12.90
N TRP A 38 10.45 -11.67 -12.29
CA TRP A 38 10.17 -13.09 -12.23
C TRP A 38 8.84 -13.39 -11.54
N PHE A 39 8.57 -12.73 -10.40
CA PHE A 39 7.33 -12.88 -9.67
C PHE A 39 6.10 -12.49 -10.51
N LEU A 40 6.17 -11.37 -11.24
CA LEU A 40 5.08 -10.92 -12.11
C LEU A 40 4.86 -11.90 -13.27
N ARG A 41 5.93 -12.41 -13.90
CA ARG A 41 5.80 -13.42 -14.97
C ARG A 41 5.14 -14.70 -14.46
N VAL A 42 5.51 -15.18 -13.28
CA VAL A 42 4.87 -16.36 -12.67
C VAL A 42 3.38 -16.11 -12.40
N ILE A 43 3.01 -14.93 -11.91
CA ILE A 43 1.60 -14.59 -11.70
C ILE A 43 0.84 -14.59 -13.03
N LEU A 44 1.42 -14.00 -14.09
CA LEU A 44 0.79 -13.94 -15.41
C LEU A 44 0.63 -15.33 -16.02
N ASP A 45 1.64 -16.20 -15.91
CA ASP A 45 1.59 -17.60 -16.33
C ASP A 45 0.47 -18.37 -15.61
N ILE A 46 0.38 -18.22 -14.28
CA ILE A 46 -0.72 -18.80 -13.48
C ILE A 46 -2.10 -18.25 -13.92
N CYS A 47 -2.17 -16.99 -14.31
CA CYS A 47 -3.40 -16.37 -14.81
C CYS A 47 -3.70 -16.71 -16.29
N GLY A 48 -2.80 -17.41 -16.99
CA GLY A 48 -2.89 -17.70 -18.42
C GLY A 48 -2.81 -16.44 -19.29
N ARG A 49 -2.01 -15.45 -18.87
CA ARG A 49 -1.88 -14.11 -19.49
C ARG A 49 -0.45 -13.81 -19.92
N ASP A 50 0.23 -14.78 -20.50
CA ASP A 50 1.60 -14.63 -21.03
C ASP A 50 1.69 -13.59 -22.16
N ASP A 51 0.57 -13.28 -22.80
CA ASP A 51 0.43 -12.21 -23.79
C ASP A 51 0.78 -10.82 -23.23
N MET A 52 0.63 -10.63 -21.91
CA MET A 52 0.93 -9.39 -21.21
C MET A 52 2.34 -9.36 -20.60
N ALA A 53 3.18 -10.37 -20.84
CA ALA A 53 4.54 -10.45 -20.30
C ALA A 53 5.57 -9.66 -21.14
N ASN A 54 5.13 -8.57 -21.77
CA ASN A 54 5.97 -7.65 -22.52
C ASN A 54 6.58 -6.57 -21.59
N PRO A 55 7.70 -5.92 -21.97
CA PRO A 55 8.37 -4.96 -21.10
C PRO A 55 7.51 -3.78 -20.64
N ASP A 56 6.63 -3.27 -21.52
CA ASP A 56 5.81 -2.09 -21.24
C ASP A 56 4.71 -2.38 -20.21
N ASP A 57 4.01 -3.51 -20.35
CA ASP A 57 2.96 -3.95 -19.43
C ASP A 57 3.55 -4.36 -18.07
N MET A 58 4.73 -4.99 -18.09
CA MET A 58 5.43 -5.38 -16.86
C MET A 58 5.85 -4.19 -16.01
N GLU A 59 6.21 -3.05 -16.63
CA GLU A 59 6.45 -1.81 -15.90
C GLU A 59 5.18 -1.39 -15.14
N VAL A 60 4.03 -1.34 -15.82
CA VAL A 60 2.75 -0.96 -15.20
C VAL A 60 2.35 -1.92 -14.08
N PHE A 61 2.52 -3.23 -14.28
CA PHE A 61 2.26 -4.22 -13.24
C PHE A 61 3.17 -4.06 -12.03
N SER A 62 4.44 -3.69 -12.24
CA SER A 62 5.36 -3.41 -11.14
C SER A 62 4.92 -2.20 -10.32
N VAL A 63 4.47 -1.12 -10.96
CA VAL A 63 3.93 0.06 -10.29
C VAL A 63 2.69 -0.30 -9.47
N LEU A 64 1.80 -1.13 -10.04
CA LEU A 64 0.60 -1.59 -9.35
C LEU A 64 0.95 -2.45 -8.13
N LEU A 65 1.93 -3.36 -8.27
CA LEU A 65 2.42 -4.17 -7.17
C LEU A 65 2.98 -3.30 -6.03
N TYR A 66 3.83 -2.32 -6.37
CA TYR A 66 4.36 -1.37 -5.38
C TYR A 66 3.27 -0.55 -4.71
N PHE A 67 2.22 -0.19 -5.45
CA PHE A 67 1.06 0.50 -4.88
C PHE A 67 0.28 -0.37 -3.90
N VAL A 68 0.06 -1.64 -4.21
CA VAL A 68 -0.56 -2.59 -3.28
C VAL A 68 0.30 -2.75 -2.02
N ILE A 69 1.61 -2.91 -2.16
CA ILE A 69 2.53 -3.00 -1.03
C ILE A 69 2.49 -1.72 -0.18
N ALA A 70 2.49 -0.54 -0.82
CA ALA A 70 2.39 0.74 -0.14
C ALA A 70 1.06 0.89 0.62
N LEU A 71 -0.07 0.47 0.04
CA LEU A 71 -1.37 0.45 0.72
C LEU A 71 -1.33 -0.42 1.98
N ILE A 72 -0.70 -1.59 1.90
CA ILE A 72 -0.55 -2.49 3.05
C ILE A 72 0.30 -1.81 4.14
N ILE A 73 1.48 -1.28 3.79
CA ILE A 73 2.39 -0.62 4.74
C ILE A 73 1.70 0.57 5.43
N VAL A 74 1.09 1.47 4.66
CA VAL A 74 0.42 2.65 5.21
C VAL A 74 -0.82 2.25 6.00
N GLY A 75 -1.59 1.26 5.53
CA GLY A 75 -2.76 0.75 6.23
C GLY A 75 -2.40 0.21 7.61
N PHE A 76 -1.33 -0.58 7.71
CA PHE A 76 -0.82 -1.05 8.99
C PHE A 76 -0.32 0.09 9.89
N ALA A 77 0.36 1.10 9.33
CA ALA A 77 0.81 2.26 10.09
C ALA A 77 -0.37 3.06 10.66
N VAL A 78 -1.41 3.33 9.85
CA VAL A 78 -2.64 4.00 10.27
C VAL A 78 -3.38 3.18 11.32
N PHE A 79 -3.47 1.87 11.15
CA PHE A 79 -4.08 0.98 12.14
C PHE A 79 -3.32 1.02 13.48
N GLY A 80 -1.99 0.90 13.45
CA GLY A 80 -1.14 0.99 14.63
C GLY A 80 -1.31 2.33 15.36
N LEU A 81 -1.35 3.44 14.62
CA LEU A 81 -1.59 4.77 15.19
C LEU A 81 -2.95 4.85 15.90
N ASN A 82 -4.00 4.31 15.28
CA ASN A 82 -5.34 4.26 15.89
C ASN A 82 -5.35 3.42 17.18
N VAL A 83 -4.66 2.28 17.20
CA VAL A 83 -4.52 1.43 18.40
C VAL A 83 -3.83 2.21 19.52
N VAL A 84 -2.68 2.84 19.24
CA VAL A 84 -1.92 3.62 20.24
C VAL A 84 -2.76 4.80 20.79
N LEU A 85 -3.44 5.53 19.92
CA LEU A 85 -4.32 6.64 20.33
C LEU A 85 -5.46 6.14 21.22
N SER A 86 -6.07 5.00 20.88
CA SER A 86 -7.15 4.42 21.69
C SER A 86 -6.68 4.02 23.10
N GLN A 87 -5.48 3.42 23.20
CA GLN A 87 -4.89 3.05 24.48
C GLN A 87 -4.55 4.28 25.34
N ARG A 88 -4.00 5.33 24.71
CA ARG A 88 -3.72 6.60 25.37
C ARG A 88 -5.01 7.22 25.89
N LEU A 89 -6.04 7.35 25.06
CA LEU A 89 -7.33 7.93 25.46
C LEU A 89 -8.01 7.15 26.60
N ALA A 90 -7.90 5.82 26.62
CA ALA A 90 -8.40 5.00 27.72
C ALA A 90 -7.66 5.30 29.04
N LYS A 91 -6.34 5.46 28.99
CA LYS A 91 -5.52 5.83 30.16
C LYS A 91 -5.89 7.20 30.75
N TRP A 92 -6.22 8.18 29.89
CA TRP A 92 -6.64 9.52 30.34
C TRP A 92 -8.05 9.54 30.96
N ARG A 93 -8.95 8.62 30.57
CA ARG A 93 -10.30 8.53 31.16
C ARG A 93 -10.33 7.84 32.51
N GLY A 94 -9.39 6.96 32.83
CA GLY A 94 -9.27 6.32 34.15
C GLY A 94 -8.70 7.22 35.24
N HIS A 95 -8.23 8.42 34.89
CA HIS A 95 -7.69 9.42 35.82
C HIS A 95 -8.68 10.54 36.19
N ARG A 96 -9.91 10.50 35.66
CA ARG A 96 -11.03 11.35 36.06
C ARG A 96 -12.04 10.53 36.84
#